data_AF-A0A9E5KJD7-F1
#
_entry.id   AF-A0A9E5KJD7-F1
#
_cell.length_a   1.000
_cell.length_b   1.000
_cell.length_c   1.000
_cell.angle_alpha   90.00
_cell.angle_beta   90.00
_cell.angle_gamma   90.00
#
_symmetry.space_group_name_H-M   'P 1'
#
loop_
_entity.id
_entity.type
_entity.pdbx_description
1 polymer ?
#
loop_
_entity_poly.entity_id
_entity_poly.type
_entity_poly.pdbx_seq_one_letter_code
_entity_poly.pdbx_strand_id
1 'polypeptide(L)'
;MGILFGKDTDTIGLHLKNIFHEQEINEALTTEFFSVIQKEGKRNVKRNIKHYNLDAILSVGYRVNSKRGTQFRQWAIQRLKDYLLKGYAINNRINRLENKLEILTNKVE
;
A
#
# COMPACT_ATOMS: atom_id res chain seq x y z
N MET A 1 8.10 7.66 -7.09
CA MET A 1 6.68 7.49 -7.47
C MET A 1 6.38 7.88 -8.92
N GLY A 2 6.87 9.01 -9.44
CA GLY A 2 6.60 9.41 -10.84
C GLY A 2 6.97 8.32 -11.87
N ILE A 3 8.18 7.77 -11.76
CA ILE A 3 8.59 6.60 -12.56
C ILE A 3 7.63 5.42 -12.34
N LEU A 4 7.33 5.05 -11.09
CA LEU A 4 6.45 3.91 -10.76
C LEU A 4 5.10 3.98 -11.48
N PHE A 5 4.45 5.14 -11.50
CA PHE A 5 3.12 5.31 -12.10
C PHE A 5 3.13 5.92 -13.51
N GLY A 6 4.30 6.20 -14.10
CA GLY A 6 4.41 6.82 -15.42
C GLY A 6 3.78 8.22 -15.45
N LYS A 7 4.08 9.03 -14.44
CA LYS A 7 3.62 10.41 -14.30
C LYS A 7 4.73 11.33 -13.84
N ASP A 8 4.58 12.61 -14.13
CA ASP A 8 5.53 13.63 -13.69
C ASP A 8 5.41 13.90 -12.19
N THR A 9 6.47 14.45 -11.61
CA THR A 9 6.56 14.75 -10.19
C THR A 9 5.45 15.68 -9.72
N ASP A 10 5.06 16.64 -10.55
CA ASP A 10 4.04 17.63 -10.21
C ASP A 10 2.65 17.00 -10.07
N THR A 11 2.33 16.05 -10.96
CA THR A 11 1.07 15.30 -10.89
C THR A 11 1.01 14.45 -9.63
N ILE A 12 2.13 13.78 -9.28
CA ILE A 12 2.22 13.00 -8.03
C ILE A 12 2.09 13.91 -6.82
N GLY A 13 2.76 15.08 -6.84
CA GLY A 13 2.67 16.08 -5.77
C GLY A 13 1.24 16.59 -5.56
N LEU A 14 0.50 16.83 -6.66
CA LEU A 14 -0.91 17.22 -6.60
C LEU A 14 -1.77 16.13 -5.95
N HIS A 15 -1.59 14.87 -6.34
CA HIS A 15 -2.31 13.76 -5.71
C HIS A 15 -2.01 13.66 -4.21
N LEU A 16 -0.74 13.72 -3.80
CA LEU A 16 -0.34 13.69 -2.39
C LEU A 16 -0.97 14.85 -1.60
N LYS A 17 -0.93 16.07 -2.15
CA LYS A 17 -1.55 17.24 -1.52
C LYS A 17 -3.05 17.02 -1.27
N ASN A 18 -3.77 16.50 -2.25
CA ASN A 18 -5.20 16.24 -2.12
C ASN A 18 -5.48 15.10 -1.14
N ILE A 19 -4.69 14.03 -1.17
CA ILE A 19 -4.79 12.90 -0.24
C ILE A 19 -4.66 13.37 1.23
N PHE A 20 -3.67 14.23 1.51
CA PHE A 20 -3.48 14.79 2.86
C PHE A 20 -4.59 15.77 3.24
N HIS A 21 -5.04 16.61 2.29
CA HIS A 21 -6.13 17.54 2.52
C HIS A 21 -7.46 16.83 2.83
N GLU A 22 -7.73 15.74 2.13
CA GLU A 22 -8.90 14.87 2.37
C GLU A 22 -8.73 13.97 3.60
N GLN A 23 -7.58 14.03 4.29
CA GLN A 23 -7.27 13.25 5.49
C GLN A 23 -7.37 11.74 5.26
N GLU A 24 -7.18 11.26 4.02
CA GLU A 24 -7.16 9.83 3.72
C GLU A 24 -6.01 9.13 4.46
N ILE A 25 -4.86 9.81 4.54
CA ILE A 25 -3.70 9.38 5.34
C ILE A 25 -3.06 10.58 6.03
N ASN A 26 -2.35 10.32 7.14
CA ASN A 26 -1.65 11.35 7.89
C ASN A 26 -0.25 11.60 7.30
N GLU A 27 0.04 12.83 6.86
CA GLU A 27 1.35 13.20 6.28
C GLU A 27 2.52 12.91 7.23
N ALA A 28 2.36 13.16 8.54
CA ALA A 28 3.43 12.98 9.53
C ALA A 28 3.78 11.51 9.80
N LEU A 29 2.83 10.59 9.57
CA LEU A 29 3.05 9.14 9.73
C LEU A 29 3.51 8.46 8.43
N THR A 30 3.31 9.13 7.29
CA THR A 30 3.55 8.56 5.96
C THR A 30 4.71 9.20 5.22
N THR A 31 5.32 10.23 5.79
CA THR A 31 6.44 10.97 5.22
C THR A 31 7.61 11.06 6.19
N GLU A 32 8.82 10.84 5.68
CA GLU A 32 10.06 11.05 6.42
C GLU A 32 11.07 11.81 5.55
N PHE A 33 11.81 12.74 6.14
CA PHE A 33 12.85 13.48 5.44
C PHE A 33 14.19 12.76 5.55
N PHE A 34 14.76 12.39 4.41
CA PHE A 34 16.13 11.87 4.35
C PHE A 34 17.06 12.94 3.80
N SER A 35 18.17 13.17 4.50
CA SER A 35 19.24 14.00 3.99
C SER A 35 20.04 13.20 2.97
N VAL A 36 19.95 13.60 1.70
CA VAL A 36 20.71 12.99 0.61
C VAL A 36 21.75 13.98 0.12
N ILE A 37 22.99 13.50 -0.04
CA ILE A 37 24.05 14.27 -0.67
C ILE A 37 23.96 14.00 -2.17
N GLN A 38 23.67 15.05 -2.94
CA GLN A 38 23.63 14.99 -4.38
C GLN A 38 24.80 15.77 -4.95
N LYS A 39 25.49 15.20 -5.93
CA LYS A 39 26.63 15.83 -6.59
C LYS A 39 26.14 16.62 -7.79
N GLU A 40 26.10 17.95 -7.67
CA GLU A 40 25.72 18.86 -8.73
C GLU A 40 27.00 19.50 -9.30
N GLY A 41 27.46 18.98 -10.45
CA GLY A 41 28.74 19.37 -11.05
C GLY A 41 29.94 19.04 -10.17
N LYS A 42 30.64 20.08 -9.68
CA LYS A 42 31.79 19.94 -8.76
C LYS A 42 31.42 20.02 -7.28
N ARG A 43 30.17 20.34 -6.92
CA ARG A 43 29.75 20.59 -5.54
C ARG A 43 28.86 19.45 -5.02
N ASN A 44 29.03 19.11 -3.74
CA ASN A 44 28.12 18.23 -3.02
C ASN A 44 27.07 19.11 -2.32
N VAL A 45 25.82 18.98 -2.73
CA VAL A 45 24.68 19.70 -2.14
C VAL A 45 23.89 18.73 -1.26
N LYS A 46 23.69 19.09 0.01
CA LYS A 46 22.77 18.37 0.89
C LYS A 46 21.35 18.85 0.60
N ARG A 47 20.46 17.93 0.24
CA ARG A 47 19.02 18.19 0.15
C ARG A 47 18.28 17.29 1.13
N ASN A 48 17.25 17.84 1.76
CA ASN A 48 16.27 17.03 2.47
C ASN A 48 15.19 16.62 1.48
N ILE A 49 15.12 15.33 1.19
CA ILE A 49 14.16 14.74 0.26
C ILE A 49 13.06 14.07 1.09
N LYS A 50 11.80 14.36 0.77
CA LYS A 50 10.66 13.63 1.36
C LYS A 50 10.59 12.23 0.75
N HIS A 51 10.65 11.23 1.61
CA HIS A 51 10.33 9.84 1.29
C HIS A 51 8.95 9.51 1.81
N TYR A 52 8.27 8.63 1.09
CA TYR A 52 6.89 8.26 1.35
C TYR A 52 6.80 6.76 1.57
N ASN A 53 6.02 6.36 2.57
CA ASN A 53 5.84 4.97 2.93
C ASN A 53 4.88 4.23 1.97
N LEU A 54 4.56 2.98 2.29
CA LEU A 54 3.66 2.16 1.50
C LEU A 54 2.25 2.77 1.40
N ASP A 55 1.69 3.28 2.49
CA ASP A 55 0.32 3.82 2.51
C ASP A 55 0.17 4.98 1.51
N ALA A 56 1.15 5.89 1.49
CA ALA A 56 1.19 6.96 0.49
C ALA A 56 1.30 6.43 -0.96
N ILE A 57 2.08 5.37 -1.19
CA ILE A 57 2.16 4.71 -2.51
C ILE A 57 0.82 4.10 -2.90
N LEU A 58 0.12 3.44 -1.96
CA LEU A 58 -1.18 2.83 -2.19
C LEU A 58 -2.22 3.90 -2.54
N SER A 59 -2.37 4.94 -1.71
CA SER A 59 -3.33 6.03 -1.93
C SER A 59 -3.10 6.74 -3.27
N VAL A 60 -1.84 7.08 -3.59
CA VAL A 60 -1.50 7.66 -4.90
C VAL A 60 -1.83 6.69 -6.04
N GLY A 61 -1.45 5.41 -5.90
CA GLY A 61 -1.68 4.39 -6.93
C GLY A 61 -3.15 4.21 -7.30
N TYR A 62 -4.07 4.39 -6.35
CA TYR A 62 -5.52 4.37 -6.62
C TYR A 62 -6.00 5.61 -7.38
N ARG A 63 -5.45 6.80 -7.09
CA ARG A 63 -5.90 8.08 -7.66
C ARG A 63 -5.25 8.45 -9.00
N VAL A 64 -4.11 7.87 -9.35
CA VAL A 64 -3.40 8.21 -10.59
C VAL A 64 -4.14 7.67 -11.82
N ASN A 65 -4.37 8.56 -12.80
CA ASN A 65 -4.88 8.21 -14.12
C ASN A 65 -3.74 7.91 -15.11
N SER A 66 -3.25 6.68 -15.11
CA SER A 66 -2.25 6.18 -16.06
C SER A 66 -2.43 4.69 -16.36
N LYS A 67 -1.82 4.19 -17.44
CA LYS A 67 -1.81 2.75 -17.75
C LYS A 67 -1.22 1.93 -16.59
N ARG A 68 -0.13 2.42 -15.97
CA ARG A 68 0.47 1.78 -14.79
C ARG A 68 -0.44 1.85 -13.57
N GLY A 69 -1.16 2.95 -13.36
CA GLY A 69 -2.17 3.08 -12.31
C GLY A 69 -3.33 2.09 -12.49
N THR A 70 -3.80 1.88 -13.71
CA THR A 70 -4.82 0.86 -14.02
C THR A 70 -4.32 -0.54 -13.73
N GLN A 71 -3.09 -0.88 -14.15
CA GLN A 71 -2.47 -2.16 -13.82
C GLN A 71 -2.31 -2.36 -12.31
N PHE A 72 -1.89 -1.32 -11.60
CA PHE A 72 -1.78 -1.32 -10.14
C PHE A 72 -3.13 -1.63 -9.48
N ARG A 73 -4.22 -0.95 -9.89
CA ARG A 73 -5.57 -1.21 -9.36
C ARG A 73 -6.05 -2.63 -9.66
N GLN A 74 -5.84 -3.12 -10.89
CA GLN A 74 -6.18 -4.51 -11.25
C GLN A 74 -5.44 -5.52 -10.37
N TRP A 75 -4.13 -5.31 -10.18
CA TRP A 75 -3.31 -6.14 -9.29
C TRP A 75 -3.79 -6.08 -7.84
N ALA A 76 -4.04 -4.88 -7.32
CA ALA A 76 -4.47 -4.68 -5.93
C ALA A 76 -5.83 -5.34 -5.66
N ILE A 77 -6.79 -5.19 -6.59
CA ILE A 77 -8.10 -5.85 -6.52
C ILE A 77 -7.94 -7.37 -6.56
N GLN A 78 -7.07 -7.89 -7.44
CA GLN A 78 -6.84 -9.34 -7.50
C GLN A 78 -6.25 -9.87 -6.18
N ARG A 79 -5.27 -9.18 -5.61
CA ARG A 79 -4.71 -9.55 -4.31
C ARG A 79 -5.75 -9.50 -3.20
N LEU A 80 -6.56 -8.45 -3.13
CA LEU A 80 -7.63 -8.35 -2.14
C LEU A 80 -8.64 -9.51 -2.29
N LYS A 81 -9.05 -9.84 -3.52
CA LYS A 81 -9.92 -11.00 -3.80
C LYS A 81 -9.27 -12.31 -3.38
N ASP A 82 -7.98 -12.51 -3.68
CA ASP A 82 -7.24 -13.70 -3.28
C ASP A 82 -7.25 -13.86 -1.76
N TYR A 83 -6.99 -12.79 -1.00
CA TYR A 83 -7.01 -12.81 0.47
C TYR A 83 -8.41 -13.05 1.02
N LEU A 84 -9.43 -12.40 0.47
CA LEU A 84 -10.82 -12.60 0.92
C LEU A 84 -11.31 -14.02 0.66
N LEU A 85 -11.11 -14.55 -0.55
CA LEU A 85 -11.58 -15.88 -0.93
C LEU A 85 -10.77 -16.99 -0.24
N LYS A 86 -9.43 -16.91 -0.28
CA LYS A 86 -8.58 -17.92 0.37
C LYS A 86 -8.69 -17.83 1.89
N GLY A 87 -8.72 -16.61 2.44
CA GLY A 87 -8.92 -16.37 3.86
C GLY A 87 -10.25 -16.98 4.34
N TYR A 88 -11.35 -16.71 3.63
CA TYR A 88 -12.65 -17.31 3.92
C TYR A 88 -12.64 -18.84 3.83
N ALA A 89 -12.06 -19.40 2.76
CA ALA A 89 -11.98 -20.85 2.58
C ALA A 89 -11.14 -21.54 3.68
N ILE A 90 -10.01 -20.95 4.07
CA ILE A 90 -9.16 -21.45 5.15
C ILE A 90 -9.90 -21.35 6.49
N ASN A 91 -10.51 -20.19 6.78
CA ASN A 91 -11.24 -19.97 8.03
C ASN A 91 -12.41 -20.95 8.19
N ASN A 92 -13.20 -21.16 7.13
CA ASN A 92 -14.26 -22.16 7.13
C ASN A 92 -13.76 -23.59 7.36
N ARG A 93 -12.60 -23.93 6.79
CA ARG A 93 -11.99 -25.25 7.01
C ARG A 93 -11.54 -25.41 8.46
N ILE A 94 -10.93 -24.38 9.05
CA ILE A 94 -10.51 -24.37 10.47
C ILE A 94 -11.71 -24.56 11.38
N ASN A 95 -12.77 -23.75 11.21
CA ASN A 95 -13.99 -23.86 12.02
C ASN A 95 -14.63 -25.27 11.94
N ARG A 96 -14.64 -25.89 10.76
CA ARG A 96 -15.15 -27.27 10.61
C ARG A 96 -14.31 -28.30 11.35
N LEU A 97 -12.99 -28.11 11.39
CA LEU A 97 -12.09 -29.00 12.12
C LEU A 97 -12.27 -28.83 13.63
N GLU A 98 -12.39 -27.60 14.11
CA GLU A 98 -12.66 -27.28 15.52
C GLU A 98 -13.97 -27.92 16.00
N ASN A 99 -15.08 -27.72 15.27
CA ASN A 99 -16.36 -28.33 15.61
C ASN A 99 -16.27 -29.87 15.65
N LYS A 100 -15.50 -30.48 14.72
CA LYS A 100 -15.32 -31.93 14.70
C LYS A 100 -14.51 -32.40 15.91
N LEU A 101 -13.50 -31.66 16.33
CA LEU A 101 -12.72 -31.94 17.54
C LEU A 101 -13.60 -31.83 18.78
N GLU A 102 -14.41 -30.78 18.89
CA GLU A 102 -15.36 -30.60 20.02
C GLU A 102 -16.32 -31.78 20.14
N ILE A 103 -16.92 -32.22 19.02
CA ILE A 103 -17.80 -33.40 19.00
C ILE A 103 -17.07 -34.67 19.43
N LEU A 104 -15.80 -34.83 19.05
CA LEU A 104 -15.01 -36.01 19.42
C LEU A 104 -14.65 -35.97 20.92
N THR A 105 -14.27 -34.81 21.45
CA THR A 105 -13.97 -34.65 22.88
C THR A 105 -15.19 -34.97 23.74
N ASN A 106 -16.36 -34.44 23.37
CA ASN A 106 -17.63 -34.70 24.08
C ASN A 106 -18.11 -36.16 23.97
N LYS A 107 -17.52 -36.98 23.11
CA LYS A 107 -17.81 -38.43 23.00
C LYS A 107 -16.81 -39.30 23.77
N VAL A 108 -15.67 -38.74 24.15
CA VAL A 108 -14.61 -39.44 24.88
C VAL A 108 -14.75 -39.21 26.39
N GLU A 109 -15.39 -38.11 26.80
CA GLU A 109 -16.01 -37.96 28.12
C GLU A 109 -17.32 -38.76 28.24
#